data_AF-A0A7C7SYY6-F1
#
_entry.id   AF-A0A7C7SYY6-F1
#
_cell.length_a   1.000
_cell.length_b   1.000
_cell.length_c   1.000
_cell.angle_alpha   90.00
_cell.angle_beta   90.00
_cell.angle_gamma   90.00
#
_symmetry.space_group_name_H-M   'P 1'
#
loop_
_entity.id
_entity.type
_entity.pdbx_description
1 polymer ?
#
loop_
_entity_poly.entity_id
_entity_poly.type
_entity_poly.pdbx_seq_one_letter_code
_entity_poly.pdbx_strand_id
1 'polypeptide(L)'
;MNRWIVLFFSLIMTGAFAHGHKSHTMGDEAHSIKDSGKTYHESISVIRKMHPEFLNHKRDKTLREGVRTKEYSLKGCVTCHATKKDNSNDYHPVNSEGQFCSTCHKQVATSVDCFSCHRTTPAQGAK
;
A
#
# COMPACT_ATOMS: atom_id res chain seq x y z
N MET A 1 6.48 -56.40 -16.78
CA MET A 1 6.12 -55.29 -17.69
C MET A 1 5.35 -54.11 -17.05
N ASN A 2 4.99 -54.14 -15.75
CA ASN A 2 4.21 -53.05 -15.12
C ASN A 2 4.99 -52.10 -14.18
N ARG A 3 6.33 -52.24 -14.06
CA ARG A 3 7.12 -51.41 -13.13
C ARG A 3 7.71 -50.15 -13.76
N TRP A 4 7.77 -50.08 -15.10
CA TRP A 4 8.31 -48.94 -15.84
C TRP A 4 7.28 -47.85 -16.11
N ILE A 5 5.98 -48.18 -16.04
CA ILE A 5 4.88 -47.21 -16.21
C ILE A 5 4.78 -46.26 -15.00
N VAL A 6 5.16 -46.72 -13.80
CA VAL A 6 5.08 -45.91 -12.57
C VAL A 6 6.19 -44.85 -12.51
N LEU A 7 7.35 -45.08 -13.15
CA LEU A 7 8.48 -44.14 -13.14
C LEU A 7 8.36 -43.02 -14.19
N PHE A 8 7.51 -43.18 -15.22
CA PHE A 8 7.26 -42.12 -16.19
C PHE A 8 6.19 -41.11 -15.74
N PHE A 9 5.39 -41.44 -14.74
CA PHE A 9 4.34 -40.56 -14.22
C PHE A 9 4.82 -39.61 -13.10
N SER A 10 6.06 -39.77 -12.60
CA SER A 10 6.61 -38.96 -11.52
C SER A 10 7.33 -37.68 -11.97
N LEU A 11 7.33 -37.33 -13.26
CA LEU A 11 8.14 -36.24 -13.82
C LEU A 11 7.33 -35.05 -14.39
N ILE A 12 6.07 -34.85 -14.02
CA ILE A 12 5.23 -33.75 -14.58
C ILE A 12 4.69 -32.79 -13.51
N MET A 13 5.27 -32.71 -12.31
CA MET A 13 4.78 -31.83 -11.23
C MET A 13 5.83 -30.86 -10.68
N THR A 14 6.61 -30.22 -11.55
CA THR A 14 7.53 -29.14 -11.15
C THR A 14 7.33 -27.81 -11.90
N GLY A 15 6.27 -27.69 -12.71
CA GLY A 15 6.20 -26.64 -13.74
C GLY A 15 5.37 -25.38 -13.51
N ALA A 16 4.56 -25.22 -12.45
CA ALA A 16 3.52 -24.17 -12.49
C ALA A 16 3.21 -23.41 -11.17
N PHE A 17 4.19 -23.21 -10.30
CA PHE A 17 4.07 -22.23 -9.20
C PHE A 17 5.09 -21.10 -9.34
N ALA A 18 5.15 -20.46 -10.51
CA ALA A 18 5.64 -19.10 -10.60
C ALA A 18 4.53 -18.16 -10.07
N HIS A 19 4.29 -18.18 -8.74
CA HIS A 19 3.56 -17.10 -8.10
C HIS A 19 4.48 -15.88 -8.19
N GLY A 20 4.34 -15.10 -9.26
CA GLY A 20 5.00 -13.80 -9.37
C GLY A 20 4.66 -13.01 -8.11
N HIS A 21 5.67 -12.79 -7.27
CA HIS A 21 5.54 -11.89 -6.13
C HIS A 21 5.23 -10.52 -6.72
N LYS A 22 3.94 -10.16 -6.81
CA LYS A 22 3.53 -8.80 -7.13
C LYS A 22 4.10 -7.94 -6.01
N SER A 23 5.16 -7.19 -6.32
CA SER A 23 5.72 -6.21 -5.39
C SER A 23 4.58 -5.26 -5.00
N HIS A 24 4.32 -5.13 -3.71
CA HIS A 24 3.37 -4.17 -3.20
C HIS A 24 3.89 -2.76 -3.50
N THR A 25 3.31 -2.11 -4.51
CA THR A 25 3.64 -0.73 -4.90
C THR A 25 3.16 0.23 -3.81
N MET A 26 4.02 1.16 -3.40
CA MET A 26 3.67 2.24 -2.47
C MET A 26 3.14 3.49 -3.21
N GLY A 27 2.59 3.34 -4.41
CA GLY A 27 2.16 4.46 -5.26
C GLY A 27 3.27 4.89 -6.22
N ASP A 28 2.91 5.07 -7.49
CA ASP A 28 3.87 5.39 -8.56
C ASP A 28 4.54 6.74 -8.32
N GLU A 29 3.78 7.71 -7.80
CA GLU A 29 4.28 9.04 -7.46
C GLU A 29 5.24 8.99 -6.25
N ALA A 30 4.88 8.28 -5.17
CA ALA A 30 5.77 8.10 -4.03
C ALA A 30 7.09 7.40 -4.43
N HIS A 31 7.04 6.43 -5.34
CA HIS A 31 8.24 5.80 -5.91
C HIS A 31 9.10 6.82 -6.68
N SER A 32 8.50 7.59 -7.59
CA SER A 32 9.21 8.62 -8.36
C SER A 32 9.86 9.69 -7.46
N ILE A 33 9.14 10.14 -6.43
CA ILE A 33 9.65 11.08 -5.42
C ILE A 33 10.86 10.50 -4.70
N LYS A 34 10.77 9.25 -4.25
CA LYS A 34 11.87 8.55 -3.57
C LYS A 34 13.09 8.45 -4.48
N ASP A 35 12.91 8.12 -5.76
CA ASP A 35 14.00 7.98 -6.73
C ASP A 35 14.67 9.34 -7.01
N SER A 36 13.95 10.45 -6.85
CA SER A 36 14.52 11.81 -6.91
C SER A 36 15.33 12.21 -5.66
N GLY A 37 15.41 11.35 -4.65
CA GLY A 37 16.10 11.61 -3.38
C GLY A 37 15.31 12.48 -2.39
N LYS A 38 14.06 12.84 -2.70
CA LYS A 38 13.19 13.63 -1.82
C LYS A 38 12.46 12.73 -0.83
N THR A 39 12.28 13.23 0.39
CA THR A 39 11.51 12.57 1.45
C THR A 39 10.58 13.58 2.12
N TYR A 40 9.35 13.15 2.43
CA TYR A 40 8.29 14.00 3.01
C TYR A 40 7.78 13.47 4.35
N HIS A 41 8.37 12.38 4.82
CA HIS A 41 8.10 11.75 6.10
C HIS A 41 9.37 11.01 6.54
N GLU A 42 9.34 10.49 7.76
CA GLU A 42 10.44 9.74 8.34
C GLU A 42 10.79 8.51 7.50
N SER A 43 11.98 7.94 7.74
CA SER A 43 12.42 6.74 7.03
C SER A 43 11.40 5.59 7.08
N ILE A 44 11.45 4.70 6.09
CA ILE A 44 10.55 3.52 6.00
C ILE A 44 10.58 2.69 7.29
N SER A 45 11.75 2.55 7.92
CA SER A 45 11.90 1.80 9.17
C SER A 45 11.17 2.47 10.35
N VAL A 46 11.15 3.80 10.40
CA VAL A 46 10.44 4.58 11.42
C VAL A 46 8.94 4.53 11.15
N ILE A 47 8.49 4.81 9.93
CA ILE A 47 7.06 4.78 9.59
C ILE A 47 6.47 3.40 9.86
N ARG A 48 7.11 2.30 9.45
CA ARG A 48 6.56 0.95 9.73
C ARG A 48 6.34 0.66 11.22
N LYS A 49 7.13 1.27 12.10
CA LYS A 49 7.03 1.08 13.55
C LYS A 49 6.07 2.05 14.21
N MET A 50 6.11 3.32 13.80
CA MET A 50 5.45 4.45 14.47
C MET A 50 4.21 4.97 13.72
N HIS A 51 3.85 4.36 12.59
CA HIS A 51 2.70 4.78 11.77
C HIS A 51 1.41 4.97 12.58
N PRO A 52 0.96 4.01 13.42
CA PRO A 52 -0.28 4.19 14.16
C PRO A 52 -0.18 5.34 15.17
N GLU A 53 0.96 5.51 15.84
CA GLU A 53 1.20 6.60 16.79
C GLU A 53 1.15 7.96 16.10
N PHE A 54 1.82 8.10 14.95
CA PHE A 54 1.81 9.35 14.18
C PHE A 54 0.41 9.71 13.70
N LEU A 55 -0.34 8.74 13.19
CA LEU A 55 -1.73 8.96 12.77
C LEU A 55 -2.64 9.35 13.96
N ASN A 56 -2.52 8.65 15.09
CA ASN A 56 -3.31 8.95 16.29
C ASN A 56 -2.98 10.33 16.84
N HIS A 57 -1.71 10.66 16.96
CA HIS A 57 -1.27 11.98 17.42
C HIS A 57 -1.74 13.09 16.48
N LYS A 58 -1.62 12.91 15.16
CA LYS A 58 -2.14 13.86 14.17
C LYS A 58 -3.66 14.01 14.29
N ARG A 59 -4.39 12.90 14.45
CA ARG A 59 -5.85 12.90 14.64
C ARG A 59 -6.24 13.70 15.88
N ASP A 60 -5.60 13.46 17.02
CA ASP A 60 -5.94 14.15 18.26
C ASP A 60 -5.64 15.66 18.15
N LYS A 61 -4.48 16.04 17.60
CA LYS A 61 -4.16 17.45 17.32
C LYS A 61 -5.19 18.10 16.39
N THR A 62 -5.64 17.40 15.35
CA THR A 62 -6.61 17.96 14.40
C THR A 62 -8.03 18.02 14.95
N LEU A 63 -8.50 16.99 15.65
CA LEU A 63 -9.91 16.88 16.07
C LEU A 63 -10.17 17.48 17.45
N ARG A 64 -9.23 17.34 18.39
CA ARG A 64 -9.41 17.80 19.79
C ARG A 64 -8.81 19.17 20.01
N GLU A 65 -7.69 19.48 19.36
CA GLU A 65 -6.96 20.74 19.55
C GLU A 65 -7.16 21.72 18.39
N GLY A 66 -7.80 21.29 17.29
CA GLY A 66 -8.08 22.15 16.13
C GLY A 66 -6.87 22.46 15.24
N VAL A 67 -5.70 21.84 15.48
CA VAL A 67 -4.46 22.08 14.73
C VAL A 67 -4.50 21.35 13.38
N ARG A 68 -4.58 22.14 12.29
CA ARG A 68 -4.64 21.63 10.91
C ARG A 68 -3.41 22.06 10.11
N THR A 69 -2.48 21.14 9.91
CA THR A 69 -1.29 21.36 9.07
C THR A 69 -1.31 20.47 7.82
N LYS A 70 -0.76 20.99 6.72
CA LYS A 70 -0.60 20.24 5.45
C LYS A 70 0.38 19.08 5.60
N GLU A 71 1.47 19.32 6.33
CA GLU A 71 2.49 18.32 6.66
C GLU A 71 1.87 17.16 7.47
N TYR A 72 2.27 15.93 7.14
CA TYR A 72 1.73 14.71 7.73
C TYR A 72 0.19 14.62 7.70
N SER A 73 -0.46 15.26 6.73
CA SER A 73 -1.91 15.11 6.57
C SER A 73 -2.23 13.78 5.91
N LEU A 74 -3.28 13.10 6.39
CA LEU A 74 -3.76 11.85 5.77
C LEU A 74 -4.07 12.04 4.28
N LYS A 75 -4.61 13.21 3.91
CA LYS A 75 -4.82 13.61 2.51
C LYS A 75 -3.50 13.60 1.71
N GLY A 76 -2.44 14.21 2.25
CA GLY A 76 -1.13 14.26 1.58
C GLY A 76 -0.54 12.86 1.37
N CYS A 77 -0.67 11.98 2.36
CA CYS A 77 -0.24 10.59 2.23
C CYS A 77 -0.98 9.89 1.07
N VAL A 78 -2.31 10.00 1.00
CA VAL A 78 -3.12 9.39 -0.07
C VAL A 78 -2.77 9.97 -1.45
N THR A 79 -2.45 11.26 -1.54
CA THR A 79 -2.07 11.90 -2.82
C THR A 79 -0.90 11.17 -3.50
N CYS A 80 0.21 10.95 -2.78
CA CYS A 80 1.40 10.33 -3.37
C CYS A 80 1.37 8.79 -3.37
N HIS A 81 0.69 8.17 -2.40
CA HIS A 81 0.70 6.71 -2.22
C HIS A 81 -0.41 5.98 -2.99
N ALA A 82 -1.40 6.67 -3.55
CA ALA A 82 -2.37 6.03 -4.43
C ALA A 82 -1.74 5.61 -5.76
N THR A 83 -1.98 4.37 -6.18
CA THR A 83 -1.49 3.86 -7.47
C THR A 83 -2.50 4.18 -8.58
N LYS A 84 -2.02 4.48 -9.79
CA LYS A 84 -2.91 4.63 -10.94
C LYS A 84 -3.35 3.27 -11.47
N LYS A 85 -4.50 3.21 -12.13
CA LYS A 85 -4.94 2.00 -12.85
C LYS A 85 -4.21 1.91 -14.19
N ASP A 86 -3.77 0.71 -14.56
CA ASP A 86 -3.20 0.41 -15.86
C ASP A 86 -4.21 0.85 -16.95
N ASN A 87 -3.84 1.83 -17.78
CA ASN A 87 -4.65 2.38 -18.89
C ASN A 87 -5.70 3.46 -18.54
N SER A 88 -5.65 4.08 -17.36
CA SER A 88 -6.46 5.28 -17.10
C SER A 88 -5.73 6.27 -16.20
N ASN A 89 -6.22 7.51 -16.12
CA ASN A 89 -5.74 8.48 -15.15
C ASN A 89 -6.49 8.39 -13.80
N ASP A 90 -7.26 7.31 -13.58
CA ASP A 90 -7.91 7.02 -12.31
C ASP A 90 -6.95 6.36 -11.34
N TYR A 91 -7.26 6.51 -10.04
CA TYR A 91 -6.55 5.85 -8.96
C TYR A 91 -7.28 4.60 -8.48
N HIS A 92 -6.51 3.59 -8.08
CA HIS A 92 -7.02 2.56 -7.17
C HIS A 92 -7.24 3.20 -5.77
N PRO A 93 -8.36 2.90 -5.10
CA PRO A 93 -8.51 3.22 -3.68
C PRO A 93 -7.37 2.61 -2.87
N VAL A 94 -6.69 3.38 -2.01
CA VAL A 94 -5.50 2.88 -1.26
C VAL A 94 -5.81 1.70 -0.32
N ASN A 95 -7.08 1.51 0.04
CA ASN A 95 -7.57 0.40 0.86
C ASN A 95 -8.08 -0.81 0.06
N SER A 96 -8.05 -0.76 -1.27
CA SER A 96 -8.42 -1.91 -2.11
C SER A 96 -7.45 -3.07 -1.97
N GLU A 97 -7.91 -4.28 -2.30
CA GLU A 97 -7.07 -5.47 -2.31
C GLU A 97 -5.82 -5.28 -3.21
N GLY A 98 -4.68 -5.79 -2.75
CA GLY A 98 -3.40 -5.69 -3.45
C GLY A 98 -2.69 -4.34 -3.29
N GLN A 99 -3.37 -3.32 -2.77
CA GLN A 99 -2.77 -2.02 -2.44
C GLN A 99 -1.96 -2.10 -1.16
N PHE A 100 -0.97 -1.21 -1.01
CA PHE A 100 -0.05 -1.25 0.12
C PHE A 100 -0.75 -1.18 1.49
N CYS A 101 -1.68 -0.24 1.68
CA CYS A 101 -2.37 -0.07 2.97
C CYS A 101 -3.17 -1.34 3.32
N SER A 102 -3.96 -1.86 2.38
CA SER A 102 -4.74 -3.09 2.58
C SER A 102 -3.86 -4.30 2.91
N THR A 103 -2.75 -4.46 2.18
CA THR A 103 -1.81 -5.57 2.39
C THR A 103 -1.17 -5.50 3.76
N CYS A 104 -0.58 -4.34 4.12
CA CYS A 104 0.09 -4.18 5.41
C CYS A 104 -0.88 -4.42 6.58
N HIS A 105 -2.08 -3.85 6.51
CA HIS A 105 -3.11 -4.00 7.54
C HIS A 105 -3.62 -5.44 7.65
N LYS A 106 -3.74 -6.17 6.54
CA LYS A 106 -4.02 -7.61 6.54
C LYS A 106 -2.91 -8.40 7.23
N GLN A 107 -1.64 -8.06 6.99
CA GLN A 107 -0.49 -8.75 7.58
C GLN A 107 -0.40 -8.57 9.10
N VAL A 108 -0.76 -7.39 9.61
CA VAL A 108 -0.73 -7.09 11.06
C VAL A 108 -2.08 -7.28 11.75
N ALA A 109 -3.07 -7.85 11.04
CA ALA A 109 -4.42 -8.13 11.54
C ALA A 109 -5.18 -6.90 12.09
N THR A 110 -5.01 -5.74 11.45
CA THR A 110 -5.66 -4.48 11.85
C THR A 110 -6.61 -4.01 10.75
N SER A 111 -7.80 -3.49 11.12
CA SER A 111 -8.73 -2.89 10.15
C SER A 111 -8.22 -1.56 9.59
N VAL A 112 -8.68 -1.18 8.39
CA VAL A 112 -8.41 0.14 7.77
C VAL A 112 -9.65 1.05 7.88
N ASP A 113 -10.15 1.22 9.11
CA ASP A 113 -11.42 1.89 9.40
C ASP A 113 -11.39 3.40 9.18
N CYS A 114 -10.20 4.03 9.17
CA CYS A 114 -10.00 5.45 8.82
C CYS A 114 -10.76 5.85 7.54
N PHE A 115 -10.80 4.96 6.55
CA PHE A 115 -11.40 5.21 5.25
C PHE A 115 -12.92 4.97 5.18
N SER A 116 -13.56 4.63 6.29
CA SER A 116 -15.03 4.65 6.40
C SER A 116 -15.60 6.06 6.22
N CYS A 117 -14.83 7.09 6.61
CA CYS A 117 -15.17 8.49 6.41
C CYS A 117 -14.16 9.23 5.52
N HIS A 118 -12.89 8.82 5.51
CA HIS A 118 -11.87 9.48 4.68
C HIS A 118 -11.86 8.96 3.25
N ARG A 119 -11.67 9.89 2.30
CA ARG A 119 -11.49 9.56 0.89
C ARG A 119 -10.25 8.67 0.70
N THR A 120 -10.40 7.65 -0.13
CA THR A 120 -9.39 6.62 -0.43
C THR A 120 -8.59 6.89 -1.69
N THR A 121 -8.93 7.94 -2.43
CA THR A 121 -8.25 8.38 -3.64
C THR A 121 -7.93 9.88 -3.57
N PRO A 122 -6.95 10.38 -4.32
CA PRO A 122 -6.68 11.80 -4.43
C PRO A 122 -7.92 12.57 -4.92
N ALA A 123 -8.06 13.83 -4.50
CA ALA A 123 -9.07 14.71 -5.06
C ALA A 123 -8.76 15.01 -6.53
N GLN A 124 -9.79 15.26 -7.35
CA GLN A 124 -9.60 15.70 -8.72
C GLN A 124 -8.77 16.99 -8.72
N GLY A 125 -7.68 17.01 -9.51
CA GLY A 125 -6.76 18.15 -9.57
C GLY A 125 -5.77 18.28 -8.41
N ALA A 126 -5.67 17.29 -7.51
CA ALA A 126 -4.59 17.26 -6.53
C ALA A 126 -3.23 17.11 -7.24
N LYS A 127 -2.34 18.07 -7.00
CA LYS A 127 -0.90 18.01 -7.24
C LYS A 127 -0.20 18.47 -5.97
#